data_AF-A0A8J2U9K7-F1
#
_entry.id   AF-A0A8J2U9K7-F1
#
_cell.length_a   1.000
_cell.length_b   1.000
_cell.length_c   1.000
_cell.angle_alpha   90.00
_cell.angle_beta   90.00
_cell.angle_gamma   90.00
#
_symmetry.space_group_name_H-M   'P 1'
#
loop_
_entity.id
_entity.type
_entity.pdbx_description
1 polymer ?
#
loop_
_entity_poly.entity_id
_entity_poly.type
_entity_poly.pdbx_seq_one_letter_code
_entity_poly.pdbx_strand_id
1 'polypeptide(L)'
;MSTVVCTEPLNVRTLPGINSQILGVLEQGRALTTSGENKDWYEVEFQGSVGYIYGGYLAPIEQFAETLAVVSASALNVRAQPNAVGARLGVVRRNSVVKVQAVLNGWLEIEFNQGIGYVSQRYATLYGALPGFTASVDANLLNLRAAPSLQSAIVGQVPSGTKLNIDCVIGAWCQLVVNGQKAYTPVRYVRETRQPDEQVETLEAEDDDQLTIDKPTPNEPLNLVVAPLNKLPETGTSNQRNVARTWNNFGALLQRLSQEKQIDVACAVAVLCVESSGKGFEYDNQNRMIIRFENHKFYRYWGKQHQAKFDQHFKYTKGKAWTGHQWRANPDHQWQSFHGNQAKEWQTFLFALSIDKEAAMLSISMGAPQIMGFNYRQIGYDNVEQMFDAFSEDMESQIRGFFNFFSSAMLKQLQQLDFVAFAKGYNGDGQKQKYGQWIRNHYDAFKRLHDQTLTTNANNRRLA
;
A
#
# COMPACT_ATOMS: atom_id res chain seq x y z
N MET A 1 30.96 8.75 -3.51
CA MET A 1 29.75 9.35 -4.10
C MET A 1 28.76 9.50 -2.98
N SER A 2 28.22 10.69 -2.81
CA SER A 2 27.20 10.99 -1.81
C SER A 2 25.93 11.45 -2.54
N THR A 3 24.76 11.06 -2.03
CA THR A 3 23.49 11.54 -2.56
C THR A 3 23.09 12.80 -1.81
N VAL A 4 22.86 13.88 -2.56
CA VAL A 4 22.47 15.19 -2.04
C VAL A 4 21.20 15.67 -2.72
N VAL A 5 20.48 16.58 -2.06
CA VAL A 5 19.19 17.10 -2.53
C VAL A 5 19.27 18.60 -2.74
N CYS A 6 18.73 19.09 -3.85
CA CYS A 6 18.62 20.52 -4.11
C CYS A 6 17.61 21.14 -3.12
N THR A 7 18.07 22.08 -2.28
CA THR A 7 17.20 22.77 -1.32
C THR A 7 16.35 23.86 -1.97
N GLU A 8 16.77 24.34 -3.15
CA GLU A 8 16.12 25.34 -4.00
C GLU A 8 16.38 25.01 -5.48
N PRO A 9 15.70 25.66 -6.45
CA PRO A 9 16.07 25.55 -7.85
C PRO A 9 17.55 25.91 -8.08
N LEU A 10 18.31 24.98 -8.66
CA LEU A 10 19.77 25.03 -8.69
C LEU A 10 20.30 25.03 -10.13
N ASN A 11 21.01 26.09 -10.51
CA ASN A 11 21.64 26.18 -11.82
C ASN A 11 22.76 25.14 -11.99
N VAL A 12 22.73 24.40 -13.09
CA VAL A 12 23.84 23.59 -13.58
C VAL A 12 24.66 24.43 -14.56
N ARG A 13 25.97 24.45 -14.40
CA ARG A 13 26.85 25.33 -15.18
C ARG A 13 27.96 24.56 -15.89
N THR A 14 28.55 25.17 -16.93
CA THR A 14 29.63 24.55 -17.74
C THR A 14 30.96 24.42 -16.99
N LEU A 15 31.25 25.30 -16.03
CA LEU A 15 32.47 25.31 -15.21
C LEU A 15 32.14 25.74 -13.77
N PRO A 16 32.97 25.39 -12.77
CA PRO A 16 32.84 25.94 -11.41
C PRO A 16 32.88 27.47 -11.42
N GLY A 17 31.82 28.12 -10.93
CA GLY A 17 31.77 29.58 -10.76
C GLY A 17 30.44 30.23 -11.16
N ILE A 18 30.09 31.35 -10.53
CA ILE A 18 28.82 32.05 -10.77
C ILE A 18 28.73 32.74 -12.14
N ASN A 19 29.86 32.93 -12.81
CA ASN A 19 29.95 33.61 -14.11
C ASN A 19 29.98 32.66 -15.31
N SER A 20 30.05 31.34 -15.08
CA SER A 20 30.06 30.36 -16.18
C SER A 20 28.66 30.16 -16.77
N GLN A 21 28.61 29.71 -18.02
CA GLN A 21 27.35 29.52 -18.76
C GLN A 21 26.44 28.53 -18.03
N ILE A 22 25.16 28.86 -17.90
CA ILE A 22 24.13 27.97 -17.36
C ILE A 22 23.74 26.95 -18.44
N LEU A 23 23.91 25.68 -18.12
CA LEU A 23 23.46 24.53 -18.93
C LEU A 23 21.98 24.23 -18.72
N GLY A 24 21.48 24.50 -17.51
CA GLY A 24 20.09 24.28 -17.15
C GLY A 24 19.84 24.50 -15.66
N VAL A 25 18.67 24.08 -15.19
CA VAL A 25 18.24 24.23 -13.79
C VAL A 25 17.72 22.90 -13.28
N LEU A 26 18.18 22.48 -12.11
CA LEU A 26 17.62 21.39 -11.32
C LEU A 26 16.50 21.96 -10.44
N GLU A 27 15.38 21.26 -10.36
CA GLU A 27 14.27 21.66 -9.48
C GLU A 27 14.60 21.43 -8.01
N GLN A 28 13.90 22.15 -7.12
CA GLN A 28 13.94 21.89 -5.68
C GLN A 28 13.52 20.44 -5.38
N GLY A 29 14.14 19.82 -4.38
CA GLY A 29 13.91 18.44 -3.99
C GLY A 29 14.59 17.41 -4.92
N ARG A 30 15.21 17.85 -6.03
CA ARG A 30 15.94 16.95 -6.93
C ARG A 30 17.14 16.35 -6.22
N ALA A 31 17.20 15.02 -6.17
CA ALA A 31 18.31 14.29 -5.58
C ALA A 31 19.28 13.78 -6.66
N LEU A 32 20.58 13.89 -6.37
CA LEU A 32 21.68 13.59 -7.29
C LEU A 32 22.85 12.96 -6.53
N THR A 33 23.55 12.07 -7.20
CA THR A 33 24.85 11.56 -6.78
C THR A 33 25.94 12.49 -7.27
N THR A 34 26.76 13.03 -6.37
CA THR A 34 27.89 13.89 -6.73
C THR A 34 29.22 13.15 -6.62
N SER A 35 30.18 13.53 -7.47
CA SER A 35 31.55 13.03 -7.46
C SER A 35 32.53 14.17 -7.24
N GLY A 36 33.26 14.13 -6.12
CA GLY A 36 34.32 15.07 -5.80
C GLY A 36 33.82 16.48 -5.47
N GLU A 37 34.61 17.18 -4.66
CA GLU A 37 34.39 18.59 -4.33
C GLU A 37 35.53 19.40 -4.96
N ASN A 38 35.20 20.45 -5.70
CA ASN A 38 36.16 21.44 -6.16
C ASN A 38 35.72 22.82 -5.68
N LYS A 39 36.26 23.25 -4.52
CA LYS A 39 36.05 24.59 -3.95
C LYS A 39 34.57 24.97 -3.92
N ASP A 40 33.76 24.18 -3.22
CA ASP A 40 32.29 24.30 -3.08
C ASP A 40 31.45 23.96 -4.32
N TRP A 41 32.05 23.52 -5.44
CA TRP A 41 31.31 23.06 -6.61
C TRP A 41 31.38 21.54 -6.75
N TYR A 42 30.24 20.93 -7.06
CA TYR A 42 30.11 19.50 -7.31
C TYR A 42 29.93 19.23 -8.79
N GLU A 43 30.64 18.22 -9.29
CA GLU A 43 30.46 17.71 -10.64
C GLU A 43 29.23 16.79 -10.71
N VAL A 44 28.42 16.96 -11.76
CA VAL A 44 27.21 16.18 -12.01
C VAL A 44 27.06 15.84 -13.49
N GLU A 45 26.48 14.69 -13.79
CA GLU A 45 25.98 14.38 -15.12
C GLU A 45 24.63 15.08 -15.34
N PHE A 46 24.56 15.94 -16.35
CA PHE A 46 23.35 16.66 -16.72
C PHE A 46 23.11 16.57 -18.22
N GLN A 47 21.98 15.96 -18.62
CA GLN A 47 21.57 15.80 -20.01
C GLN A 47 22.65 15.16 -20.92
N GLY A 48 23.42 14.21 -20.38
CA GLY A 48 24.48 13.51 -21.11
C GLY A 48 25.79 14.29 -21.25
N SER A 49 25.93 15.42 -20.58
CA SER A 49 27.17 16.20 -20.46
C SER A 49 27.57 16.36 -18.99
N VAL A 50 28.84 16.69 -18.74
CA VAL A 50 29.32 17.05 -17.40
C VAL A 50 28.96 18.51 -17.12
N GLY A 51 28.44 18.78 -15.93
CA GLY A 51 28.16 20.13 -15.44
C GLY A 51 28.53 20.29 -13.96
N TYR A 52 28.47 21.53 -13.48
CA TYR A 52 28.88 21.92 -12.13
C TYR A 52 27.74 22.64 -11.40
N ILE A 53 27.52 22.27 -10.14
CA ILE A 53 26.50 22.86 -9.27
C ILE A 53 27.13 23.38 -7.98
N TYR A 54 26.55 24.41 -7.39
CA TYR A 54 27.06 25.01 -6.16
C TYR A 54 26.55 24.27 -4.92
N GLY A 55 27.47 23.87 -4.05
CA GLY A 55 27.22 23.10 -2.84
C GLY A 55 26.31 23.78 -1.82
N GLY A 56 26.26 25.12 -1.79
CA GLY A 56 25.42 25.86 -0.85
C GLY A 56 23.91 25.65 -1.03
N TYR A 57 23.48 25.06 -2.15
CA TYR A 57 22.08 24.69 -2.40
C TYR A 57 21.83 23.18 -2.26
N LEU A 58 22.75 22.46 -1.62
CA LEU A 58 22.68 21.01 -1.46
C LEU A 58 22.57 20.67 0.03
N ALA A 59 21.60 19.82 0.35
CA ALA A 59 21.46 19.23 1.67
C ALA A 59 21.80 17.72 1.63
N PRO A 60 22.37 17.16 2.71
CA PRO A 60 22.44 15.72 2.90
C PRO A 60 21.05 15.09 2.86
N ILE A 61 20.94 13.94 2.22
CA ILE A 61 19.64 13.26 2.06
C ILE A 61 19.02 12.78 3.39
N GLU A 62 19.84 12.65 4.44
CA GLU A 62 19.42 12.26 5.79
C GLU A 62 18.44 13.25 6.44
N GLN A 63 18.32 14.46 5.90
CA GLN A 63 17.38 15.49 6.38
C GLN A 63 15.96 15.33 5.79
N PHE A 64 15.73 14.31 4.95
CA PHE A 64 14.44 14.06 4.28
C PHE A 64 13.78 12.81 4.86
N ALA A 65 12.45 12.78 4.81
CA ALA A 65 11.68 11.65 5.34
C ALA A 65 11.96 10.37 4.55
N GLU A 66 12.08 10.48 3.22
CA GLU A 66 12.34 9.36 2.31
C GLU A 66 13.13 9.80 1.08
N THR A 67 13.88 8.87 0.48
CA THR A 67 14.37 9.02 -0.90
C THR A 67 13.40 8.34 -1.84
N LEU A 68 12.87 9.07 -2.83
CA LEU A 68 11.92 8.55 -3.80
C LEU A 68 12.50 8.62 -5.21
N ALA A 69 12.03 7.75 -6.11
CA ALA A 69 12.33 7.81 -7.53
C ALA A 69 11.07 7.85 -8.36
N VAL A 70 11.03 8.78 -9.32
CA VAL A 70 9.98 8.86 -10.35
C VAL A 70 10.51 8.23 -11.63
N VAL A 71 9.86 7.19 -12.12
CA VAL A 71 10.29 6.42 -13.30
C VAL A 71 10.06 7.23 -14.58
N SER A 72 11.09 7.37 -15.42
CA SER A 72 11.01 8.11 -16.70
C SER A 72 10.77 7.21 -17.92
N ALA A 73 11.21 5.95 -17.87
CA ALA A 73 10.99 4.98 -18.95
C ALA A 73 9.52 4.52 -19.01
N SER A 74 9.02 4.21 -20.22
CA SER A 74 7.67 3.66 -20.41
C SER A 74 7.47 2.37 -19.60
N ALA A 75 8.48 1.51 -19.58
CA ALA A 75 8.59 0.33 -18.76
C ALA A 75 10.04 0.15 -18.31
N LEU A 76 10.25 0.03 -17.01
CA LEU A 76 11.55 -0.19 -16.39
C LEU A 76 11.53 -1.53 -15.65
N ASN A 77 12.46 -2.42 -16.01
CA ASN A 77 12.53 -3.74 -15.39
C ASN A 77 13.06 -3.65 -13.96
N VAL A 78 12.41 -4.38 -13.04
CA VAL A 78 12.96 -4.66 -11.71
C VAL A 78 13.75 -5.97 -11.78
N ARG A 79 14.96 -5.94 -11.26
CA ARG A 79 15.93 -7.04 -11.29
C ARG A 79 16.20 -7.55 -9.88
N ALA A 80 16.55 -8.83 -9.75
CA ALA A 80 16.93 -9.44 -8.49
C ALA A 80 18.33 -9.06 -8.00
N GLN A 81 19.15 -8.49 -8.89
CA GLN A 81 20.50 -8.01 -8.62
C GLN A 81 20.72 -6.67 -9.34
N PRO A 82 21.64 -5.81 -8.86
CA PRO A 82 21.95 -4.51 -9.47
C PRO A 82 22.78 -4.66 -10.75
N ASN A 83 22.27 -5.41 -11.73
CA ASN A 83 22.89 -5.61 -13.03
C ASN A 83 21.84 -5.99 -14.10
N ALA A 84 22.21 -5.84 -15.37
CA ALA A 84 21.29 -6.03 -16.50
C ALA A 84 20.89 -7.50 -16.75
N VAL A 85 21.68 -8.45 -16.23
CA VAL A 85 21.52 -9.90 -16.46
C VAL A 85 20.75 -10.61 -15.35
N GLY A 86 20.55 -9.95 -14.21
CA GLY A 86 19.81 -10.49 -13.07
C GLY A 86 18.37 -10.89 -13.45
N ALA A 87 17.82 -11.87 -12.73
CA ALA A 87 16.46 -12.33 -12.94
C ALA A 87 15.48 -11.15 -12.88
N ARG A 88 14.55 -11.09 -13.84
CA ARG A 88 13.52 -10.05 -13.88
C ARG A 88 12.43 -10.40 -12.85
N LEU A 89 12.30 -9.55 -11.84
CA LEU A 89 11.27 -9.67 -10.80
C LEU A 89 9.94 -9.04 -11.24
N GLY A 90 9.99 -8.03 -12.10
CA GLY A 90 8.80 -7.31 -12.55
C GLY A 90 9.10 -6.10 -13.42
N VAL A 91 8.14 -5.17 -13.48
CA VAL A 91 8.23 -3.91 -14.22
C VAL A 91 7.59 -2.80 -13.41
N VAL A 92 8.23 -1.64 -13.43
CA VAL A 92 7.70 -0.36 -12.94
C VAL A 92 7.44 0.54 -14.16
N ARG A 93 6.33 1.25 -14.21
CA ARG A 93 5.94 2.04 -15.40
C ARG A 93 6.29 3.50 -15.24
N ARG A 94 6.26 4.24 -16.36
CA ARG A 94 6.49 5.70 -16.36
C ARG A 94 5.62 6.40 -15.32
N ASN A 95 6.21 7.37 -14.63
CA ASN A 95 5.64 8.17 -13.56
C ASN A 95 5.30 7.41 -12.27
N SER A 96 5.56 6.09 -12.19
CA SER A 96 5.51 5.39 -10.91
C SER A 96 6.51 6.03 -9.94
N VAL A 97 6.06 6.27 -8.72
CA VAL A 97 6.89 6.72 -7.60
C VAL A 97 7.29 5.50 -6.78
N VAL A 98 8.58 5.29 -6.56
CA VAL A 98 9.11 4.17 -5.78
C VAL A 98 10.00 4.66 -4.66
N LYS A 99 9.95 3.99 -3.50
CA LYS A 99 10.86 4.25 -2.39
C LYS A 99 12.23 3.63 -2.68
N VAL A 100 13.28 4.43 -2.48
CA VAL A 100 14.67 4.05 -2.71
C VAL A 100 15.36 3.89 -1.37
N GLN A 101 15.96 2.72 -1.17
CA GLN A 101 16.69 2.36 0.05
C GLN A 101 18.17 2.67 -0.08
N ALA A 102 18.74 2.46 -1.28
CA ALA A 102 20.14 2.71 -1.55
C ALA A 102 20.40 3.00 -3.03
N VAL A 103 21.53 3.65 -3.30
CA VAL A 103 22.07 3.86 -4.64
C VAL A 103 23.39 3.09 -4.75
N LEU A 104 23.45 2.11 -5.67
CA LEU A 104 24.54 1.18 -5.84
C LEU A 104 25.05 1.22 -7.29
N ASN A 105 26.13 1.95 -7.55
CA ASN A 105 26.81 1.97 -8.86
C ASN A 105 25.85 2.13 -10.07
N GLY A 106 24.96 3.13 -10.02
CA GLY A 106 23.97 3.40 -11.08
C GLY A 106 22.71 2.52 -11.04
N TRP A 107 22.53 1.73 -9.98
CA TRP A 107 21.31 1.00 -9.66
C TRP A 107 20.66 1.56 -8.41
N LEU A 108 19.34 1.60 -8.40
CA LEU A 108 18.53 1.95 -7.24
C LEU A 108 18.06 0.65 -6.61
N GLU A 109 18.41 0.46 -5.34
CA GLU A 109 17.78 -0.53 -4.48
C GLU A 109 16.42 0.01 -4.05
N ILE A 110 15.36 -0.71 -4.39
CA ILE A 110 13.98 -0.32 -4.13
C ILE A 110 13.26 -1.42 -3.36
N GLU A 111 12.28 -1.01 -2.56
CA GLU A 111 11.29 -1.95 -2.09
C GLU A 111 10.37 -2.35 -3.25
N PHE A 112 10.28 -3.64 -3.52
CA PHE A 112 9.46 -4.20 -4.59
C PHE A 112 8.92 -5.56 -4.16
N ASN A 113 7.61 -5.75 -4.23
CA ASN A 113 6.94 -7.00 -3.82
C ASN A 113 7.26 -7.48 -2.38
N GLN A 114 7.33 -6.57 -1.38
CA GLN A 114 7.75 -6.87 0.01
C GLN A 114 9.18 -7.45 0.13
N GLY A 115 9.99 -7.28 -0.92
CA GLY A 115 11.40 -7.63 -0.92
C GLY A 115 12.23 -6.52 -1.55
N ILE A 116 13.50 -6.81 -1.76
CA ILE A 116 14.43 -5.89 -2.42
C ILE A 116 14.46 -6.19 -3.92
N GLY A 117 14.30 -5.15 -4.72
CA GLY A 117 14.53 -5.18 -6.16
C GLY A 117 15.49 -4.07 -6.59
N TYR A 118 16.04 -4.22 -7.78
CA TYR A 118 16.97 -3.24 -8.33
C TYR A 118 16.47 -2.71 -9.67
N VAL A 119 16.45 -1.39 -9.82
CA VAL A 119 16.13 -0.73 -11.09
C VAL A 119 17.31 0.14 -11.53
N SER A 120 17.52 0.30 -12.83
CA SER A 120 18.60 1.17 -13.31
C SER A 120 18.24 2.63 -13.09
N GLN A 121 19.11 3.38 -12.40
CA GLN A 121 18.93 4.80 -12.10
C GLN A 121 18.80 5.66 -13.37
N ARG A 122 19.40 5.23 -14.49
CA ARG A 122 19.30 5.91 -15.79
C ARG A 122 17.85 6.18 -16.23
N TYR A 123 16.91 5.36 -15.76
CA TYR A 123 15.50 5.42 -16.12
C TYR A 123 14.61 5.92 -14.98
N ALA A 124 15.19 6.57 -13.97
CA ALA A 124 14.47 7.12 -12.84
C ALA A 124 15.10 8.44 -12.34
N THR A 125 14.24 9.32 -11.86
CA THR A 125 14.59 10.64 -11.35
C THR A 125 14.45 10.61 -9.83
N LEU A 126 15.56 10.70 -9.11
CA LEU A 126 15.58 10.74 -7.65
C LEU A 126 15.12 12.08 -7.07
N TYR A 127 14.42 12.01 -5.95
CA TYR A 127 13.96 13.12 -5.13
C TYR A 127 14.17 12.82 -3.64
N GLY A 128 14.50 13.85 -2.87
CA GLY A 128 14.28 13.84 -1.43
C GLY A 128 12.84 14.24 -1.14
N ALA A 129 12.09 13.40 -0.44
CA ALA A 129 10.71 13.71 -0.05
C ALA A 129 10.72 14.66 1.14
N LEU A 130 10.26 15.89 0.93
CA LEU A 130 10.06 16.84 2.02
C LEU A 130 8.87 16.40 2.86
N PRO A 131 8.90 16.59 4.20
CA PRO A 131 7.78 16.29 5.07
C PRO A 131 6.48 16.92 4.59
N GLY A 132 5.39 16.21 4.84
CA GLY A 132 4.03 16.66 4.60
C GLY A 132 3.60 17.83 5.50
N PHE A 133 2.47 18.42 5.15
CA PHE A 133 1.85 19.52 5.91
C PHE A 133 0.34 19.57 5.61
N THR A 134 -0.44 20.22 6.48
CA THR A 134 -1.83 20.53 6.16
C THR A 134 -1.88 21.76 5.27
N ALA A 135 -2.66 21.70 4.18
CA ALA A 135 -2.78 22.76 3.20
C ALA A 135 -4.23 23.10 2.88
N SER A 136 -4.47 24.30 2.37
CA SER A 136 -5.74 24.72 1.77
C SER A 136 -5.58 24.89 0.26
N VAL A 137 -6.62 24.56 -0.50
CA VAL A 137 -6.61 24.67 -1.97
C VAL A 137 -6.78 26.12 -2.43
N ASP A 138 -5.82 26.63 -3.21
CA ASP A 138 -5.78 28.01 -3.73
C ASP A 138 -6.32 28.11 -5.19
N ALA A 139 -6.73 26.99 -5.78
CA ALA A 139 -7.33 26.95 -7.12
C ALA A 139 -8.86 26.81 -7.05
N ASN A 140 -9.60 27.38 -8.01
CA ASN A 140 -11.07 27.25 -8.09
C ASN A 140 -11.54 25.79 -8.05
N LEU A 141 -10.89 24.93 -8.84
CA LEU A 141 -11.06 23.49 -8.87
C LEU A 141 -9.72 22.84 -9.17
N LEU A 142 -9.22 22.03 -8.23
CA LEU A 142 -7.92 21.40 -8.30
C LEU A 142 -8.04 19.93 -8.68
N ASN A 143 -7.33 19.52 -9.74
CA ASN A 143 -7.26 18.13 -10.17
C ASN A 143 -6.25 17.36 -9.32
N LEU A 144 -6.70 16.26 -8.73
CA LEU A 144 -5.87 15.24 -8.11
C LEU A 144 -5.59 14.14 -9.13
N ARG A 145 -4.34 13.69 -9.21
CA ARG A 145 -3.87 12.83 -10.30
C ARG A 145 -3.25 11.53 -9.80
N ALA A 146 -3.29 10.49 -10.62
CA ALA A 146 -2.76 9.17 -10.28
C ALA A 146 -1.23 9.10 -10.16
N ALA A 147 -0.51 10.09 -10.71
CA ALA A 147 0.94 10.17 -10.69
C ALA A 147 1.38 11.65 -10.71
N PRO A 148 2.65 11.99 -10.37
CA PRO A 148 3.15 13.37 -10.40
C PRO A 148 3.41 13.85 -11.85
N SER A 149 2.35 13.91 -12.65
CA SER A 149 2.40 14.33 -14.05
C SER A 149 1.08 14.96 -14.48
N LEU A 150 1.13 16.07 -15.23
CA LEU A 150 -0.08 16.69 -15.80
C LEU A 150 -0.77 15.80 -16.85
N GLN A 151 -0.09 14.77 -17.33
CA GLN A 151 -0.63 13.80 -18.30
C GLN A 151 -1.20 12.54 -17.65
N SER A 152 -1.03 12.34 -16.34
CA SER A 152 -1.65 11.19 -15.68
C SER A 152 -3.14 11.41 -15.44
N ALA A 153 -3.87 10.30 -15.36
CA ALA A 153 -5.32 10.29 -15.11
C ALA A 153 -5.68 11.13 -13.89
N ILE A 154 -6.79 11.86 -14.02
CA ILE A 154 -7.43 12.56 -12.91
C ILE A 154 -8.16 11.50 -12.08
N VAL A 155 -7.83 11.42 -10.79
CA VAL A 155 -8.44 10.47 -9.83
C VAL A 155 -9.39 11.16 -8.86
N GLY A 156 -9.37 12.49 -8.83
CA GLY A 156 -10.29 13.30 -8.04
C GLY A 156 -10.21 14.76 -8.44
N GLN A 157 -11.20 15.54 -8.02
CA GLN A 157 -11.18 16.99 -8.12
C GLN A 157 -11.66 17.58 -6.80
N VAL A 158 -11.00 18.62 -6.32
CA VAL A 158 -11.32 19.27 -5.04
C VAL A 158 -11.49 20.78 -5.25
N PRO A 159 -12.53 21.42 -4.68
CA PRO A 159 -12.78 22.85 -4.86
C PRO A 159 -11.81 23.72 -4.05
N SER A 160 -11.83 25.02 -4.33
CA SER A 160 -11.11 26.04 -3.55
C SER A 160 -11.46 25.97 -2.07
N GLY A 161 -10.46 26.20 -1.21
CA GLY A 161 -10.60 26.21 0.24
C GLY A 161 -10.66 24.83 0.89
N THR A 162 -10.75 23.74 0.13
CA THR A 162 -10.65 22.38 0.69
C THR A 162 -9.34 22.22 1.44
N LYS A 163 -9.42 21.68 2.66
CA LYS A 163 -8.25 21.30 3.44
C LYS A 163 -7.74 19.94 2.96
N LEU A 164 -6.44 19.84 2.72
CA LEU A 164 -5.74 18.64 2.31
C LEU A 164 -4.66 18.32 3.35
N ASN A 165 -4.52 17.05 3.72
CA ASN A 165 -3.34 16.56 4.39
C ASN A 165 -2.35 16.10 3.31
N ILE A 166 -1.24 16.82 3.17
CA ILE A 166 -0.16 16.45 2.26
C ILE A 166 0.75 15.48 3.00
N ASP A 167 1.02 14.32 2.43
CA ASP A 167 1.91 13.31 3.04
C ASP A 167 3.38 13.72 2.89
N CYS A 168 3.74 14.18 1.69
CA CYS A 168 5.08 14.66 1.37
C CYS A 168 5.08 15.50 0.09
N VAL A 169 6.17 16.25 -0.13
CA VAL A 169 6.43 16.96 -1.38
C VAL A 169 7.59 16.30 -2.13
N ILE A 170 7.35 16.03 -3.41
CA ILE A 170 8.25 15.39 -4.36
C ILE A 170 8.43 16.33 -5.55
N GLY A 171 9.52 17.10 -5.55
CA GLY A 171 9.73 18.15 -6.54
C GLY A 171 8.58 19.15 -6.55
N ALA A 172 8.00 19.42 -7.72
CA ALA A 172 6.87 20.32 -7.87
C ALA A 172 5.49 19.73 -7.49
N TRP A 173 5.44 18.55 -6.88
CA TRP A 173 4.20 17.81 -6.60
C TRP A 173 4.04 17.50 -5.11
N CYS A 174 2.84 17.70 -4.60
CA CYS A 174 2.40 17.11 -3.34
C CYS A 174 1.89 15.69 -3.61
N GLN A 175 2.29 14.73 -2.78
CA GLN A 175 1.64 13.43 -2.63
C GLN A 175 0.66 13.51 -1.45
N LEU A 176 -0.52 12.93 -1.63
CA LEU A 176 -1.56 12.81 -0.60
C LEU A 176 -2.33 11.51 -0.81
N VAL A 177 -3.11 11.08 0.19
CA VAL A 177 -4.06 9.97 0.05
C VAL A 177 -5.47 10.51 -0.15
N VAL A 178 -6.16 10.03 -1.21
CA VAL A 178 -7.59 10.31 -1.46
C VAL A 178 -8.31 9.03 -1.84
N ASN A 179 -9.43 8.75 -1.17
CA ASN A 179 -10.16 7.47 -1.27
C ASN A 179 -9.22 6.26 -1.10
N GLY A 180 -8.28 6.36 -0.15
CA GLY A 180 -7.26 5.35 0.09
C GLY A 180 -6.25 5.13 -1.04
N GLN A 181 -6.18 6.01 -2.04
CA GLN A 181 -5.20 5.94 -3.13
C GLN A 181 -4.22 7.09 -3.05
N LYS A 182 -2.94 6.83 -3.34
CA LYS A 182 -1.97 7.90 -3.59
C LYS A 182 -2.46 8.74 -4.76
N ALA A 183 -2.64 10.02 -4.49
CA ALA A 183 -2.94 11.05 -5.45
C ALA A 183 -1.85 12.11 -5.41
N TYR A 184 -1.77 12.89 -6.49
CA TYR A 184 -0.76 13.91 -6.67
C TYR A 184 -1.40 15.19 -7.18
N THR A 185 -0.94 16.32 -6.64
CA THR A 185 -1.34 17.64 -7.09
C THR A 185 -0.14 18.58 -7.14
N PRO A 186 -0.07 19.56 -8.06
CA PRO A 186 1.04 20.51 -8.08
C PRO A 186 1.07 21.37 -6.81
N VAL A 187 2.26 21.51 -6.21
CA VAL A 187 2.45 22.27 -4.96
C VAL A 187 1.98 23.72 -5.07
N ARG A 188 2.10 24.34 -6.25
CA ARG A 188 1.69 25.74 -6.50
C ARG A 188 0.19 26.02 -6.34
N TYR A 189 -0.65 25.00 -6.20
CA TYR A 189 -2.10 25.16 -6.06
C TYR A 189 -2.60 24.88 -4.64
N VAL A 190 -1.68 24.71 -3.69
CA VAL A 190 -1.99 24.54 -2.27
C VAL A 190 -1.21 25.56 -1.44
N ARG A 191 -1.78 25.97 -0.32
CA ARG A 191 -1.18 26.90 0.65
C ARG A 191 -1.11 26.20 1.99
N GLU A 192 0.10 26.04 2.52
CA GLU A 192 0.29 25.50 3.86
C GLU A 192 -0.51 26.30 4.90
N THR A 193 -1.26 25.60 5.74
CA THR A 193 -2.00 26.18 6.86
C THR A 193 -1.28 25.81 8.14
N ARG A 194 -0.62 26.78 8.79
CA ARG A 194 -0.05 26.56 10.12
C ARG A 194 -1.19 26.47 11.14
N GLN A 195 -1.18 25.44 11.97
CA GLN A 195 -2.01 25.44 13.18
C GLN A 195 -1.48 26.54 14.12
N PRO A 196 -2.34 27.37 14.73
CA PRO A 196 -1.91 28.17 15.89
C PRO A 196 -1.59 27.20 17.04
N ASP A 197 -0.44 27.39 17.70
CA ASP A 197 0.06 26.55 18.80
C ASP A 197 -1.06 26.25 19.82
N GLU A 198 -1.43 24.97 19.97
CA GLU A 198 -2.40 24.53 20.98
C GLU A 198 -1.78 24.64 22.37
N GLN A 199 -2.36 25.53 23.19
CA GLN A 199 -2.16 25.53 24.63
C GLN A 199 -2.80 24.27 25.22
N VAL A 200 -2.01 23.51 25.96
CA VAL A 200 -2.44 22.28 26.65
C VAL A 200 -3.34 22.66 27.83
N GLU A 201 -4.66 22.45 27.69
CA GLU A 201 -5.58 22.38 28.82
C GLU A 201 -5.62 20.94 29.35
N THR A 202 -5.23 20.79 30.61
CA THR A 202 -5.34 19.56 31.40
C THR A 202 -6.79 19.32 31.79
N LEU A 203 -7.35 18.14 31.48
CA LEU A 203 -8.66 17.71 31.97
C LEU A 203 -8.50 16.62 33.04
N GLU A 204 -9.14 16.88 34.18
CA GLU A 204 -9.27 15.98 35.33
C GLU A 204 -10.25 14.85 35.03
N ALA A 205 -10.05 13.71 35.72
CA ALA A 205 -10.81 12.49 35.55
C ALA A 205 -12.12 12.50 36.33
N GLU A 206 -13.18 11.97 35.72
CA GLU A 206 -14.36 11.47 36.43
C GLU A 206 -14.63 10.00 36.02
N ASP A 207 -14.81 9.17 37.05
CA ASP A 207 -15.35 7.81 37.00
C ASP A 207 -16.85 7.85 36.66
N ASP A 208 -17.34 6.97 35.78
CA ASP A 208 -18.57 6.22 36.05
C ASP A 208 -18.61 4.90 35.26
N ASP A 209 -19.09 3.87 35.94
CA ASP A 209 -19.05 2.46 35.61
C ASP A 209 -20.39 2.06 34.96
N GLN A 210 -20.42 1.80 33.65
CA GLN A 210 -21.51 1.06 33.01
C GLN A 210 -20.97 0.07 31.97
N LEU A 211 -21.15 -1.22 32.25
CA LEU A 211 -20.92 -2.34 31.34
C LEU A 211 -21.85 -2.24 30.10
N THR A 212 -21.39 -1.54 29.07
CA THR A 212 -21.85 -1.70 27.69
C THR A 212 -20.88 -2.60 26.94
N ILE A 213 -21.41 -3.56 26.18
CA ILE A 213 -20.58 -4.35 25.25
C ILE A 213 -20.13 -3.39 24.15
N ASP A 214 -18.92 -2.85 24.30
CA ASP A 214 -18.37 -1.84 23.39
C ASP A 214 -18.28 -2.35 21.96
N LYS A 215 -18.71 -1.50 21.03
CA LYS A 215 -18.41 -1.66 19.61
C LYS A 215 -16.88 -1.59 19.47
N PRO A 216 -16.25 -2.51 18.72
CA PRO A 216 -14.81 -2.42 18.47
C PRO A 216 -14.50 -1.11 17.72
N THR A 217 -13.74 -0.23 18.36
CA THR A 217 -13.19 0.99 17.77
C THR A 217 -12.07 0.61 16.79
N PRO A 218 -12.12 1.04 15.51
CA PRO A 218 -11.17 0.57 14.51
C PRO A 218 -9.69 0.94 14.79
N ASN A 219 -9.40 2.07 15.43
CA ASN A 219 -8.09 2.75 15.34
C ASN A 219 -7.58 3.43 16.63
N GLU A 220 -7.81 2.90 17.84
CA GLU A 220 -7.14 3.47 19.02
C GLU A 220 -5.61 3.23 19.00
N PRO A 221 -4.79 4.26 19.32
CA PRO A 221 -3.34 4.13 19.37
C PRO A 221 -2.92 3.21 20.54
N LEU A 222 -2.20 2.14 20.22
CA LEU A 222 -1.79 1.14 21.21
C LEU A 222 -0.41 1.45 21.81
N ASN A 223 -0.41 1.86 23.08
CA ASN A 223 0.79 1.95 23.92
C ASN A 223 1.11 0.59 24.56
N LEU A 224 1.89 -0.26 23.88
CA LEU A 224 2.52 -1.46 24.50
C LEU A 224 3.74 -1.91 23.69
N VAL A 225 4.91 -1.95 24.35
CA VAL A 225 6.20 -2.41 23.81
C VAL A 225 6.14 -3.93 23.58
N VAL A 226 6.16 -4.37 22.32
CA VAL A 226 6.25 -5.81 21.97
C VAL A 226 7.71 -6.20 21.83
N ALA A 227 8.14 -7.25 22.53
CA ALA A 227 9.49 -7.80 22.40
C ALA A 227 9.81 -8.16 20.92
N PRO A 228 11.06 -8.02 20.46
CA PRO A 228 11.43 -8.34 19.09
C PRO A 228 11.13 -9.81 18.77
N LEU A 229 10.34 -10.03 17.71
CA LEU A 229 9.96 -11.36 17.27
C LEU A 229 11.12 -12.10 16.62
N ASN A 230 11.19 -13.41 16.84
CA ASN A 230 12.09 -14.28 16.06
C ASN A 230 11.58 -14.32 14.61
N LYS A 231 12.37 -13.75 13.68
CA LYS A 231 12.10 -13.87 12.25
C LYS A 231 12.24 -15.33 11.82
N LEU A 232 11.32 -15.78 10.98
CA LEU A 232 11.33 -17.12 10.39
C LEU A 232 12.09 -17.11 9.06
N PRO A 233 12.84 -18.18 8.73
CA PRO A 233 13.50 -18.29 7.44
C PRO A 233 12.46 -18.43 6.31
N GLU A 234 12.59 -17.63 5.25
CA GLU A 234 11.76 -17.74 4.04
C GLU A 234 12.24 -18.86 3.09
N THR A 235 12.39 -20.07 3.62
CA THR A 235 12.89 -21.25 2.88
C THR A 235 11.86 -22.38 2.84
N GLY A 236 12.14 -23.43 2.05
CA GLY A 236 11.28 -24.61 1.96
C GLY A 236 10.13 -24.46 0.96
N THR A 237 8.99 -25.10 1.24
CA THR A 237 7.79 -25.15 0.40
C THR A 237 7.10 -23.79 0.23
N SER A 238 6.17 -23.67 -0.73
CA SER A 238 5.40 -22.43 -0.91
C SER A 238 4.65 -22.01 0.36
N ASN A 239 4.05 -22.96 1.08
CA ASN A 239 3.33 -22.67 2.32
C ASN A 239 4.29 -22.15 3.41
N GLN A 240 5.47 -22.76 3.55
CA GLN A 240 6.51 -22.33 4.48
C GLN A 240 6.97 -20.91 4.21
N ARG A 241 7.24 -20.57 2.94
CA ARG A 241 7.64 -19.20 2.57
C ARG A 241 6.53 -18.18 2.82
N ASN A 242 5.27 -18.54 2.54
CA ASN A 242 4.12 -17.64 2.74
C ASN A 242 3.88 -17.33 4.22
N VAL A 243 3.90 -18.37 5.09
CA VAL A 243 3.72 -18.14 6.53
C VAL A 243 4.90 -17.40 7.16
N ALA A 244 6.13 -17.69 6.71
CA ALA A 244 7.33 -16.98 7.16
C ALA A 244 7.26 -15.49 6.81
N ARG A 245 6.93 -15.15 5.56
CA ARG A 245 6.80 -13.75 5.13
C ARG A 245 5.69 -13.01 5.88
N THR A 246 4.52 -13.64 6.00
CA THR A 246 3.37 -13.06 6.71
C THR A 246 3.74 -12.76 8.17
N TRP A 247 4.41 -13.70 8.84
CA TRP A 247 4.90 -13.52 10.21
C TRP A 247 6.00 -12.46 10.32
N ASN A 248 6.98 -12.47 9.42
CA ASN A 248 8.09 -11.53 9.47
C ASN A 248 7.63 -10.07 9.28
N ASN A 249 6.56 -9.86 8.52
CA ASN A 249 6.00 -8.54 8.26
C ASN A 249 5.00 -8.09 9.34
N PHE A 250 4.15 -9.00 9.83
CA PHE A 250 2.98 -8.63 10.66
C PHE A 250 2.86 -9.40 11.97
N GLY A 251 3.83 -10.25 12.30
CA GLY A 251 3.74 -11.17 13.42
C GLY A 251 3.47 -10.48 14.76
N ALA A 252 3.92 -9.24 14.96
CA ALA A 252 3.75 -8.54 16.23
C ALA A 252 2.29 -8.15 16.44
N LEU A 253 1.68 -7.57 15.40
CA LEU A 253 0.26 -7.25 15.38
C LEU A 253 -0.60 -8.52 15.47
N LEU A 254 -0.27 -9.54 14.67
CA LEU A 254 -1.00 -10.82 14.67
C LEU A 254 -0.93 -11.51 16.03
N GLN A 255 0.23 -11.52 16.69
CA GLN A 255 0.41 -12.12 18.01
C GLN A 255 -0.43 -11.41 19.05
N ARG A 256 -0.43 -10.08 19.04
CA ARG A 256 -1.20 -9.26 19.98
C ARG A 256 -2.71 -9.49 19.82
N LEU A 257 -3.24 -9.32 18.61
CA LEU A 257 -4.67 -9.50 18.34
C LEU A 257 -5.12 -10.95 18.58
N SER A 258 -4.23 -11.93 18.36
CA SER A 258 -4.52 -13.34 18.70
C SER A 258 -4.59 -13.58 20.20
N GLN A 259 -3.78 -12.89 21.01
CA GLN A 259 -3.87 -12.94 22.47
C GLN A 259 -5.19 -12.33 22.96
N GLU A 260 -5.57 -11.17 22.43
CA GLU A 260 -6.85 -10.51 22.77
C GLU A 260 -8.06 -11.42 22.45
N LYS A 261 -8.03 -12.10 21.29
CA LYS A 261 -9.09 -13.04 20.89
C LYS A 261 -8.91 -14.47 21.45
N GLN A 262 -7.87 -14.72 22.24
CA GLN A 262 -7.55 -16.02 22.83
C GLN A 262 -7.49 -17.16 21.79
N ILE A 263 -6.79 -16.93 20.67
CA ILE A 263 -6.52 -17.95 19.63
C ILE A 263 -5.02 -18.17 19.46
N ASP A 264 -4.60 -19.34 18.96
CA ASP A 264 -3.21 -19.54 18.55
C ASP A 264 -2.91 -18.62 17.35
N VAL A 265 -1.85 -17.81 17.43
CA VAL A 265 -1.42 -16.91 16.35
C VAL A 265 -1.17 -17.64 15.03
N ALA A 266 -0.79 -18.93 15.09
CA ALA A 266 -0.64 -19.78 13.92
C ALA A 266 -1.94 -19.90 13.12
N CYS A 267 -3.10 -19.82 13.78
CA CYS A 267 -4.41 -19.79 13.11
C CYS A 267 -4.58 -18.50 12.31
N ALA A 268 -4.29 -17.34 12.91
CA ALA A 268 -4.42 -16.04 12.25
C ALA A 268 -3.49 -15.94 11.02
N VAL A 269 -2.22 -16.35 11.19
CA VAL A 269 -1.25 -16.43 10.08
C VAL A 269 -1.74 -17.36 8.97
N ALA A 270 -2.23 -18.55 9.32
CA ALA A 270 -2.70 -19.54 8.37
C ALA A 270 -3.90 -19.05 7.54
N VAL A 271 -4.88 -18.43 8.20
CA VAL A 271 -6.08 -17.92 7.52
C VAL A 271 -5.71 -16.78 6.56
N LEU A 272 -4.93 -15.78 6.98
CA LEU A 272 -4.46 -14.71 6.08
C LEU A 272 -3.67 -15.25 4.87
N CYS A 273 -2.87 -16.30 5.07
CA CYS A 273 -2.15 -16.95 3.98
C CYS A 273 -3.09 -17.64 2.98
N VAL A 274 -4.18 -18.24 3.45
CA VAL A 274 -5.16 -18.89 2.57
C VAL A 274 -5.94 -17.87 1.75
N GLU A 275 -6.30 -16.72 2.33
CA GLU A 275 -7.11 -15.71 1.63
C GLU A 275 -6.32 -14.96 0.54
N SER A 276 -5.06 -14.61 0.80
CA SER A 276 -4.29 -13.74 -0.11
C SER A 276 -2.81 -14.08 -0.18
N SER A 277 -2.34 -15.15 0.46
CA SER A 277 -0.92 -15.35 0.80
C SER A 277 -0.35 -14.25 1.69
N GLY A 278 -1.19 -13.61 2.51
CA GLY A 278 -0.82 -12.52 3.42
C GLY A 278 -0.63 -11.16 2.73
N LYS A 279 -1.23 -10.96 1.56
CA LYS A 279 -0.97 -9.82 0.68
C LYS A 279 -2.15 -8.85 0.68
N GLY A 280 -1.94 -7.64 1.19
CA GLY A 280 -2.98 -6.60 1.23
C GLY A 280 -3.03 -5.69 0.01
N PHE A 281 -1.91 -5.55 -0.70
CA PHE A 281 -1.70 -4.58 -1.75
C PHE A 281 -1.05 -5.18 -2.99
N GLU A 282 -1.37 -4.63 -4.16
CA GLU A 282 -0.67 -4.87 -5.42
C GLU A 282 0.77 -4.38 -5.32
N TYR A 283 1.68 -5.17 -5.88
CA TYR A 283 3.09 -4.88 -5.82
C TYR A 283 3.66 -4.24 -7.09
N ASP A 284 2.80 -3.72 -7.96
CA ASP A 284 3.17 -3.11 -9.24
C ASP A 284 3.38 -1.58 -9.16
N ASN A 285 3.67 -1.07 -7.95
CA ASN A 285 3.87 0.35 -7.62
C ASN A 285 2.63 1.25 -7.78
N GLN A 286 1.44 0.67 -7.92
CA GLN A 286 0.20 1.42 -7.69
C GLN A 286 -0.24 1.35 -6.23
N ASN A 287 0.36 0.45 -5.43
CA ASN A 287 0.04 0.18 -4.03
C ASN A 287 -1.47 0.09 -3.77
N ARG A 288 -2.23 -0.44 -4.74
CA ARG A 288 -3.68 -0.56 -4.62
C ARG A 288 -4.02 -1.76 -3.75
N MET A 289 -5.02 -1.61 -2.89
CA MET A 289 -5.59 -2.72 -2.16
C MET A 289 -5.95 -3.88 -3.10
N ILE A 290 -5.65 -5.12 -2.71
CA ILE A 290 -6.12 -6.29 -3.45
C ILE A 290 -7.64 -6.38 -3.31
N ILE A 291 -8.35 -6.44 -4.44
CA ILE A 291 -9.80 -6.57 -4.46
C ILE A 291 -10.28 -7.74 -5.33
N ARG A 292 -11.52 -8.16 -5.10
CA ARG A 292 -12.26 -9.01 -6.03
C ARG A 292 -13.67 -8.48 -6.19
N PHE A 293 -14.04 -8.10 -7.40
CA PHE A 293 -15.36 -7.56 -7.70
C PHE A 293 -16.37 -8.66 -8.01
N GLU A 294 -17.51 -8.62 -7.33
CA GLU A 294 -18.54 -9.65 -7.44
C GLU A 294 -19.78 -9.09 -8.16
N ASN A 295 -19.88 -9.31 -9.47
CA ASN A 295 -21.03 -8.89 -10.30
C ASN A 295 -22.39 -9.27 -9.70
N HIS A 296 -22.51 -10.47 -9.12
CA HIS A 296 -23.77 -10.91 -8.51
C HIS A 296 -24.12 -10.14 -7.23
N LYS A 297 -23.11 -9.60 -6.51
CA LYS A 297 -23.32 -8.68 -5.38
C LYS A 297 -23.70 -7.29 -5.88
N PHE A 298 -23.06 -6.81 -6.95
CA PHE A 298 -23.44 -5.53 -7.56
C PHE A 298 -24.86 -5.58 -8.11
N TYR A 299 -25.27 -6.72 -8.67
CA TYR A 299 -26.66 -6.98 -9.02
C TYR A 299 -27.58 -6.90 -7.79
N ARG A 300 -27.21 -7.55 -6.68
CA ARG A 300 -28.00 -7.51 -5.45
C ARG A 300 -28.21 -6.08 -4.92
N TYR A 301 -27.16 -5.27 -4.88
CA TYR A 301 -27.21 -3.94 -4.27
C TYR A 301 -27.70 -2.84 -5.21
N TRP A 302 -27.49 -2.97 -6.52
CA TRP A 302 -27.88 -1.96 -7.50
C TRP A 302 -28.62 -2.54 -8.71
N GLY A 303 -28.09 -3.60 -9.32
CA GLY A 303 -28.59 -4.10 -10.60
C GLY A 303 -30.01 -4.69 -10.58
N LYS A 304 -30.50 -5.14 -9.42
CA LYS A 304 -31.88 -5.67 -9.27
C LYS A 304 -32.94 -4.61 -9.58
N GLN A 305 -32.66 -3.35 -9.23
CA GLN A 305 -33.53 -2.21 -9.53
C GLN A 305 -33.23 -1.59 -10.90
N HIS A 306 -32.05 -1.90 -11.48
CA HIS A 306 -31.54 -1.29 -12.72
C HIS A 306 -31.18 -2.35 -13.77
N GLN A 307 -32.03 -3.38 -13.91
CA GLN A 307 -31.65 -4.60 -14.64
C GLN A 307 -31.22 -4.34 -16.08
N ALA A 308 -31.93 -3.49 -16.82
CA ALA A 308 -31.58 -3.18 -18.20
C ALA A 308 -30.17 -2.58 -18.32
N LYS A 309 -29.79 -1.68 -17.40
CA LYS A 309 -28.45 -1.06 -17.38
C LYS A 309 -27.39 -2.03 -16.83
N PHE A 310 -27.76 -2.90 -15.88
CA PHE A 310 -26.86 -3.97 -15.44
C PHE A 310 -26.51 -4.91 -16.59
N ASP A 311 -27.52 -5.43 -17.31
CA ASP A 311 -27.35 -6.41 -18.39
C ASP A 311 -26.57 -5.85 -19.59
N GLN A 312 -26.51 -4.52 -19.73
CA GLN A 312 -25.65 -3.85 -20.71
C GLN A 312 -24.15 -4.01 -20.40
N HIS A 313 -23.77 -3.98 -19.12
CA HIS A 313 -22.38 -3.81 -18.71
C HIS A 313 -21.79 -4.95 -17.88
N PHE A 314 -22.64 -5.74 -17.21
CA PHE A 314 -22.23 -6.80 -16.28
C PHE A 314 -23.05 -8.05 -16.52
N LYS A 315 -22.42 -9.21 -16.31
CA LYS A 315 -23.14 -10.48 -16.25
C LYS A 315 -22.41 -11.51 -15.40
N TYR A 316 -23.15 -12.52 -14.96
CA TYR A 316 -22.65 -13.67 -14.21
C TYR A 316 -23.56 -14.88 -14.51
N THR A 317 -23.11 -16.09 -14.19
CA THR A 317 -23.90 -17.30 -14.39
C THR A 317 -25.05 -17.37 -13.39
N LYS A 318 -26.29 -17.22 -13.85
CA LYS A 318 -27.48 -17.42 -13.01
C LYS A 318 -27.51 -18.84 -12.45
N GLY A 319 -27.88 -18.99 -11.17
CA GLY A 319 -27.86 -20.28 -10.46
C GLY A 319 -26.48 -20.75 -9.98
N LYS A 320 -25.38 -20.12 -10.44
CA LYS A 320 -24.01 -20.33 -9.93
C LYS A 320 -23.33 -18.98 -9.73
N ALA A 321 -23.84 -18.22 -8.76
CA ALA A 321 -23.59 -16.79 -8.60
C ALA A 321 -22.11 -16.38 -8.56
N TRP A 322 -21.21 -17.27 -8.11
CA TRP A 322 -19.76 -17.05 -8.03
C TRP A 322 -19.00 -17.35 -9.33
N THR A 323 -19.69 -17.58 -10.46
CA THR A 323 -19.07 -18.00 -11.73
C THR A 323 -19.53 -17.16 -12.91
N GLY A 324 -18.71 -17.13 -13.98
CA GLY A 324 -19.07 -16.49 -15.25
C GLY A 324 -19.11 -14.97 -15.20
N HIS A 325 -18.39 -14.35 -14.26
CA HIS A 325 -18.34 -12.91 -14.12
C HIS A 325 -17.64 -12.28 -15.32
N GLN A 326 -18.36 -11.41 -16.02
CA GLN A 326 -17.84 -10.65 -17.16
C GLN A 326 -18.39 -9.23 -17.14
N TRP A 327 -17.65 -8.31 -17.77
CA TRP A 327 -18.07 -6.92 -17.90
C TRP A 327 -17.68 -6.32 -19.26
N ARG A 328 -18.23 -5.14 -19.57
CA ARG A 328 -17.84 -4.28 -20.69
C ARG A 328 -18.26 -2.82 -20.45
N ALA A 329 -17.38 -1.87 -20.78
CA ALA A 329 -17.67 -0.45 -20.64
C ALA A 329 -18.70 0.05 -21.68
N ASN A 330 -18.62 -0.46 -22.92
CA ASN A 330 -19.55 -0.14 -24.00
C ASN A 330 -20.42 -1.39 -24.29
N PRO A 331 -21.76 -1.28 -24.39
CA PRO A 331 -22.65 -2.37 -24.74
C PRO A 331 -22.36 -3.06 -26.08
N ASP A 332 -21.65 -2.40 -26.99
CA ASP A 332 -21.26 -2.97 -28.30
C ASP A 332 -19.93 -3.73 -28.25
N HIS A 333 -19.18 -3.61 -27.15
CA HIS A 333 -17.89 -4.29 -27.00
C HIS A 333 -18.06 -5.75 -26.58
N GLN A 334 -17.00 -6.52 -26.84
CA GLN A 334 -16.88 -7.90 -26.40
C GLN A 334 -16.85 -8.00 -24.86
N TRP A 335 -17.49 -9.05 -24.34
CA TRP A 335 -17.50 -9.36 -22.92
C TRP A 335 -16.11 -9.79 -22.43
N GLN A 336 -15.67 -9.25 -21.30
CA GLN A 336 -14.34 -9.52 -20.75
C GLN A 336 -14.45 -10.18 -19.37
N SER A 337 -13.73 -11.28 -19.17
CA SER A 337 -13.47 -11.80 -17.83
C SER A 337 -12.38 -10.96 -17.16
N PHE A 338 -12.50 -10.80 -15.84
CA PHE A 338 -11.60 -9.94 -15.06
C PHE A 338 -10.98 -10.65 -13.85
N HIS A 339 -11.56 -11.77 -13.39
CA HIS A 339 -11.03 -12.51 -12.25
C HIS A 339 -9.60 -13.00 -12.43
N GLY A 340 -8.83 -12.92 -11.33
CA GLY A 340 -7.43 -13.35 -11.30
C GLY A 340 -6.44 -12.31 -11.84
N ASN A 341 -6.90 -11.11 -12.19
CA ASN A 341 -6.05 -10.01 -12.63
C ASN A 341 -6.47 -8.70 -11.97
N GLN A 342 -5.66 -8.19 -11.04
CA GLN A 342 -6.00 -7.02 -10.23
C GLN A 342 -6.26 -5.76 -11.07
N ALA A 343 -5.51 -5.54 -12.15
CA ALA A 343 -5.78 -4.40 -13.03
C ALA A 343 -7.18 -4.45 -13.67
N LYS A 344 -7.66 -5.65 -14.05
CA LYS A 344 -9.02 -5.83 -14.57
C LYS A 344 -10.09 -5.79 -13.48
N GLU A 345 -9.80 -6.33 -12.29
CA GLU A 345 -10.66 -6.20 -11.11
C GLU A 345 -10.92 -4.72 -10.80
N TRP A 346 -9.85 -3.93 -10.67
CA TRP A 346 -9.92 -2.48 -10.45
C TRP A 346 -10.59 -1.73 -11.59
N GLN A 347 -10.34 -2.09 -12.85
CA GLN A 347 -11.03 -1.45 -13.98
C GLN A 347 -12.55 -1.66 -13.90
N THR A 348 -12.98 -2.88 -13.57
CA THR A 348 -14.40 -3.23 -13.41
C THR A 348 -15.02 -2.49 -12.22
N PHE A 349 -14.30 -2.47 -11.10
CA PHE A 349 -14.73 -1.78 -9.89
C PHE A 349 -14.83 -0.26 -10.07
N LEU A 350 -13.85 0.38 -10.71
CA LEU A 350 -13.90 1.82 -11.01
C LEU A 350 -15.07 2.17 -11.94
N PHE A 351 -15.37 1.30 -12.92
CA PHE A 351 -16.56 1.47 -13.74
C PHE A 351 -17.85 1.34 -12.90
N ALA A 352 -17.94 0.36 -12.01
CA ALA A 352 -19.08 0.23 -11.09
C ALA A 352 -19.21 1.41 -10.12
N LEU A 353 -18.10 1.93 -9.58
CA LEU A 353 -18.05 3.14 -8.74
C LEU A 353 -18.64 4.36 -9.46
N SER A 354 -18.38 4.49 -10.78
CA SER A 354 -18.95 5.57 -11.59
C SER A 354 -20.47 5.47 -11.81
N ILE A 355 -21.05 4.29 -11.56
CA ILE A 355 -22.49 4.03 -11.66
C ILE A 355 -23.16 4.23 -10.31
N ASP A 356 -22.63 3.59 -9.27
CA ASP A 356 -23.13 3.65 -7.91
C ASP A 356 -21.99 3.32 -6.92
N LYS A 357 -21.56 4.34 -6.17
CA LYS A 357 -20.37 4.27 -5.31
C LYS A 357 -20.55 3.25 -4.18
N GLU A 358 -21.65 3.36 -3.44
CA GLU A 358 -21.92 2.51 -2.28
C GLU A 358 -22.09 1.05 -2.72
N ALA A 359 -22.94 0.78 -3.72
CA ALA A 359 -23.18 -0.57 -4.20
C ALA A 359 -21.90 -1.22 -4.75
N ALA A 360 -21.03 -0.45 -5.42
CA ALA A 360 -19.75 -0.97 -5.90
C ALA A 360 -18.84 -1.38 -4.74
N MET A 361 -18.71 -0.54 -3.71
CA MET A 361 -17.90 -0.84 -2.53
C MET A 361 -18.45 -2.03 -1.72
N LEU A 362 -19.79 -2.13 -1.59
CA LEU A 362 -20.43 -3.32 -0.99
C LEU A 362 -20.16 -4.62 -1.77
N SER A 363 -19.74 -4.51 -3.03
CA SER A 363 -19.60 -5.64 -3.97
C SER A 363 -18.17 -6.10 -4.21
N ILE A 364 -17.20 -5.62 -3.42
CA ILE A 364 -15.82 -6.09 -3.46
C ILE A 364 -15.43 -6.82 -2.17
N SER A 365 -14.64 -7.89 -2.29
CA SER A 365 -13.79 -8.33 -1.17
C SER A 365 -12.54 -7.45 -1.12
N MET A 366 -12.10 -7.10 0.09
CA MET A 366 -11.10 -6.06 0.32
C MET A 366 -9.88 -6.63 1.07
N GLY A 367 -8.70 -6.30 0.57
CA GLY A 367 -7.41 -6.48 1.25
C GLY A 367 -6.98 -7.93 1.45
N ALA A 368 -5.98 -8.10 2.31
CA ALA A 368 -5.42 -9.39 2.67
C ALA A 368 -6.44 -10.39 3.24
N PRO A 369 -7.44 -9.98 4.06
CA PRO A 369 -8.41 -10.93 4.59
C PRO A 369 -9.57 -11.21 3.63
N GLN A 370 -9.66 -10.52 2.48
CA GLN A 370 -10.74 -10.68 1.51
C GLN A 370 -12.14 -10.51 2.13
N ILE A 371 -12.30 -9.56 3.06
CA ILE A 371 -13.61 -9.28 3.67
C ILE A 371 -14.47 -8.50 2.68
N MET A 372 -15.70 -8.96 2.46
CA MET A 372 -16.65 -8.25 1.62
C MET A 372 -17.08 -6.92 2.24
N GLY A 373 -17.15 -5.86 1.41
CA GLY A 373 -17.51 -4.52 1.86
C GLY A 373 -18.84 -4.44 2.60
N PHE A 374 -19.82 -5.29 2.28
CA PHE A 374 -21.09 -5.33 3.02
C PHE A 374 -20.99 -5.73 4.51
N ASN A 375 -19.82 -6.17 4.97
CA ASN A 375 -19.55 -6.45 6.38
C ASN A 375 -19.03 -5.24 7.17
N TYR A 376 -18.97 -4.03 6.57
CA TYR A 376 -18.40 -2.83 7.20
C TYR A 376 -18.90 -2.58 8.63
N ARG A 377 -20.23 -2.68 8.87
CA ARG A 377 -20.80 -2.50 10.22
C ARG A 377 -20.37 -3.57 11.20
N GLN A 378 -20.25 -4.82 10.73
CA GLN A 378 -19.86 -5.94 11.59
C GLN A 378 -18.44 -5.73 12.14
N ILE A 379 -17.57 -5.08 11.36
CA ILE A 379 -16.16 -4.93 11.73
C ILE A 379 -15.82 -3.55 12.30
N GLY A 380 -16.83 -2.71 12.56
CA GLY A 380 -16.69 -1.46 13.31
C GLY A 380 -16.75 -0.15 12.52
N TYR A 381 -17.07 -0.17 11.22
CA TYR A 381 -17.18 1.05 10.41
C TYR A 381 -18.63 1.54 10.29
N ASP A 382 -18.83 2.85 10.20
CA ASP A 382 -20.17 3.46 10.09
C ASP A 382 -20.77 3.28 8.69
N ASN A 383 -19.92 3.25 7.68
CA ASN A 383 -20.27 3.06 6.28
C ASN A 383 -19.16 2.30 5.52
N VAL A 384 -19.49 1.80 4.34
CA VAL A 384 -18.54 1.00 3.52
C VAL A 384 -17.38 1.84 2.97
N GLU A 385 -17.56 3.15 2.83
CA GLU A 385 -16.52 4.06 2.36
C GLU A 385 -15.41 4.19 3.42
N GLN A 386 -15.76 4.38 4.69
CA GLN A 386 -14.78 4.35 5.79
C GLN A 386 -13.98 3.04 5.83
N MET A 387 -14.66 1.88 5.66
CA MET A 387 -13.99 0.60 5.57
C MET A 387 -13.02 0.54 4.38
N PHE A 388 -13.47 1.01 3.21
CA PHE A 388 -12.68 1.01 1.99
C PHE A 388 -11.44 1.91 2.13
N ASP A 389 -11.59 3.10 2.71
CA ASP A 389 -10.51 4.05 2.92
C ASP A 389 -9.47 3.48 3.89
N ALA A 390 -9.90 3.00 5.05
CA ALA A 390 -9.00 2.40 6.05
C ALA A 390 -8.23 1.20 5.49
N PHE A 391 -8.92 0.28 4.78
CA PHE A 391 -8.25 -0.88 4.20
C PHE A 391 -7.32 -0.51 3.04
N SER A 392 -7.57 0.61 2.36
CA SER A 392 -6.73 1.09 1.28
C SER A 392 -5.53 1.91 1.78
N GLU A 393 -5.60 2.43 2.99
CA GLU A 393 -4.51 3.19 3.64
C GLU A 393 -3.36 2.29 4.04
N ASP A 394 -3.63 1.23 4.81
CA ASP A 394 -2.57 0.37 5.34
C ASP A 394 -3.00 -1.09 5.62
N MET A 395 -2.00 -1.92 5.90
CA MET A 395 -2.20 -3.34 6.23
C MET A 395 -2.70 -3.54 7.67
N GLU A 396 -2.42 -2.61 8.58
CA GLU A 396 -2.84 -2.73 9.98
C GLU A 396 -4.37 -2.70 10.09
N SER A 397 -5.01 -1.74 9.43
CA SER A 397 -6.45 -1.60 9.30
C SER A 397 -7.09 -2.85 8.69
N GLN A 398 -6.47 -3.43 7.65
CA GLN A 398 -6.92 -4.71 7.08
C GLN A 398 -6.86 -5.86 8.10
N ILE A 399 -5.77 -5.95 8.87
CA ILE A 399 -5.58 -6.99 9.89
C ILE A 399 -6.52 -6.77 11.09
N ARG A 400 -6.77 -5.54 11.52
CA ARG A 400 -7.76 -5.26 12.59
C ARG A 400 -9.16 -5.66 12.15
N GLY A 401 -9.55 -5.27 10.93
CA GLY A 401 -10.82 -5.70 10.34
C GLY A 401 -10.96 -7.23 10.24
N PHE A 402 -9.85 -7.94 9.95
CA PHE A 402 -9.78 -9.40 10.01
C PHE A 402 -10.15 -9.99 11.37
N PHE A 403 -9.57 -9.49 12.45
CA PHE A 403 -9.91 -9.97 13.80
C PHE A 403 -11.30 -9.53 14.25
N ASN A 404 -11.78 -8.35 13.83
CA ASN A 404 -13.13 -7.87 14.13
C ASN A 404 -14.21 -8.67 13.37
N PHE A 405 -13.87 -9.28 12.24
CA PHE A 405 -14.79 -10.13 11.49
C PHE A 405 -15.11 -11.44 12.20
N PHE A 406 -14.26 -11.90 13.13
CA PHE A 406 -14.48 -13.15 13.84
C PHE A 406 -15.68 -13.09 14.79
N SER A 407 -16.69 -13.91 14.51
CA SER A 407 -17.79 -14.18 15.43
C SER A 407 -17.31 -15.10 16.56
N SER A 408 -18.05 -15.13 17.67
CA SER A 408 -17.76 -16.02 18.80
C SER A 408 -17.69 -17.50 18.39
N ALA A 409 -18.50 -17.92 17.41
CA ALA A 409 -18.46 -19.27 16.86
C ALA A 409 -17.15 -19.54 16.10
N MET A 410 -16.71 -18.60 15.27
CA MET A 410 -15.44 -18.71 14.54
C MET A 410 -14.25 -18.75 15.50
N LEU A 411 -14.24 -17.90 16.54
CA LEU A 411 -13.20 -17.92 17.57
C LEU A 411 -13.13 -19.28 18.27
N LYS A 412 -14.27 -19.83 18.68
CA LYS A 412 -14.34 -21.17 19.30
C LYS A 412 -13.81 -22.27 18.37
N GLN A 413 -14.12 -22.19 17.08
CA GLN A 413 -13.63 -23.15 16.09
C GLN A 413 -12.11 -23.06 15.90
N LEU A 414 -11.54 -21.84 15.87
CA LEU A 414 -10.09 -21.65 15.84
C LEU A 414 -9.42 -22.16 17.13
N GLN A 415 -10.00 -21.92 18.31
CA GLN A 415 -9.52 -22.46 19.58
C GLN A 415 -9.49 -23.99 19.60
N GLN A 416 -10.45 -24.62 18.93
CA GLN A 416 -10.56 -26.08 18.80
C GLN A 416 -9.78 -26.64 17.60
N LEU A 417 -9.12 -25.78 16.80
CA LEU A 417 -8.48 -26.12 15.53
C LEU A 417 -9.42 -26.82 14.53
N ASP A 418 -10.73 -26.56 14.61
CA ASP A 418 -11.74 -27.05 13.65
C ASP A 418 -11.79 -26.11 12.44
N PHE A 419 -10.77 -26.25 11.58
CA PHE A 419 -10.62 -25.41 10.41
C PHE A 419 -11.71 -25.61 9.34
N VAL A 420 -12.41 -26.75 9.34
CA VAL A 420 -13.51 -26.99 8.39
C VAL A 420 -14.76 -26.23 8.84
N ALA A 421 -15.08 -26.27 10.13
CA ALA A 421 -16.16 -25.46 10.68
C ALA A 421 -15.86 -23.97 10.59
N PHE A 422 -14.61 -23.56 10.86
CA PHE A 422 -14.17 -22.17 10.66
C PHE A 422 -14.32 -21.73 9.20
N ALA A 423 -13.81 -22.51 8.23
CA ALA A 423 -13.91 -22.17 6.81
C ALA A 423 -15.37 -22.04 6.33
N LYS A 424 -16.29 -22.83 6.91
CA LYS A 424 -17.73 -22.66 6.67
C LYS A 424 -18.23 -21.30 7.15
N GLY A 425 -17.83 -20.87 8.35
CA GLY A 425 -18.21 -19.58 8.90
C GLY A 425 -17.62 -18.40 8.14
N TYR A 426 -16.37 -18.53 7.69
CA TYR A 426 -15.61 -17.47 7.03
C TYR A 426 -15.93 -17.34 5.54
N ASN A 427 -15.87 -18.45 4.78
CA ASN A 427 -16.03 -18.46 3.32
C ASN A 427 -17.41 -18.96 2.84
N GLY A 428 -18.21 -19.55 3.73
CA GLY A 428 -19.48 -20.20 3.39
C GLY A 428 -19.36 -21.71 3.11
N ASP A 429 -20.49 -22.36 2.77
CA ASP A 429 -20.53 -23.82 2.61
C ASP A 429 -19.81 -24.34 1.36
N GLY A 430 -19.65 -23.51 0.33
CA GLY A 430 -19.00 -23.88 -0.92
C GLY A 430 -17.50 -24.01 -0.76
N GLN A 431 -16.98 -25.25 -0.67
CA GLN A 431 -15.56 -25.62 -0.53
C GLN A 431 -14.96 -25.59 0.88
N LYS A 432 -15.77 -25.54 1.94
CA LYS A 432 -15.27 -25.54 3.34
C LYS A 432 -14.24 -26.64 3.66
N GLN A 433 -14.36 -27.85 3.09
CA GLN A 433 -13.38 -28.91 3.31
C GLN A 433 -12.00 -28.56 2.72
N LYS A 434 -12.00 -27.98 1.52
CA LYS A 434 -10.78 -27.59 0.80
C LYS A 434 -10.09 -26.42 1.51
N TYR A 435 -10.85 -25.39 1.88
CA TYR A 435 -10.33 -24.25 2.64
C TYR A 435 -9.83 -24.68 4.02
N GLY A 436 -10.58 -25.50 4.75
CA GLY A 436 -10.15 -26.03 6.04
C GLY A 436 -8.83 -26.82 5.96
N GLN A 437 -8.66 -27.63 4.90
CA GLN A 437 -7.38 -28.33 4.67
C GLN A 437 -6.23 -27.36 4.35
N TRP A 438 -6.49 -26.32 3.56
CA TRP A 438 -5.48 -25.30 3.26
C TRP A 438 -5.05 -24.52 4.50
N ILE A 439 -5.99 -24.17 5.38
CA ILE A 439 -5.69 -23.53 6.66
C ILE A 439 -4.83 -24.47 7.51
N ARG A 440 -5.20 -25.75 7.63
CA ARG A 440 -4.40 -26.76 8.35
C ARG A 440 -2.97 -26.84 7.82
N ASN A 441 -2.81 -26.89 6.50
CA ASN A 441 -1.48 -26.99 5.88
C ASN A 441 -0.58 -25.78 6.19
N HIS A 442 -1.15 -24.57 6.24
CA HIS A 442 -0.40 -23.36 6.62
C HIS A 442 -0.13 -23.32 8.12
N TYR A 443 -1.10 -23.70 8.95
CA TYR A 443 -0.93 -23.81 10.40
C TYR A 443 0.24 -24.74 10.73
N ASP A 444 0.25 -25.96 10.19
CA ASP A 444 1.32 -26.94 10.42
C ASP A 444 2.67 -26.46 9.89
N ALA A 445 2.69 -25.74 8.77
CA ALA A 445 3.91 -25.15 8.22
C ALA A 445 4.48 -24.08 9.15
N PHE A 446 3.62 -23.22 9.71
CA PHE A 446 4.03 -22.18 10.65
C PHE A 446 4.57 -22.76 11.95
N LYS A 447 3.84 -23.70 12.58
CA LYS A 447 4.28 -24.34 13.84
C LYS A 447 5.66 -24.98 13.67
N ARG A 448 5.86 -25.76 12.60
CA ARG A 448 7.17 -26.39 12.31
C ARG A 448 8.31 -25.38 12.21
N LEU A 449 8.13 -24.30 11.45
CA LEU A 449 9.16 -23.27 11.28
C LEU A 449 9.44 -22.53 12.59
N HIS A 450 8.39 -22.21 13.33
CA HIS A 450 8.50 -21.46 14.57
C HIS A 450 9.22 -22.27 15.66
N ASP A 451 8.82 -23.53 15.85
CA ASP A 451 9.43 -24.43 16.85
C ASP A 451 10.90 -24.75 16.54
N GLN A 452 11.23 -24.94 15.25
CA GLN A 452 12.62 -25.11 14.80
C GLN A 452 13.47 -23.89 15.14
N THR A 453 12.96 -22.68 14.85
CA THR A 453 13.68 -21.43 15.09
C THR A 453 13.92 -21.21 16.59
N LEU A 454 12.93 -21.50 17.44
CA LEU A 454 13.08 -21.43 18.89
C LEU A 454 14.14 -22.40 19.41
N THR A 455 14.15 -23.64 18.89
CA THR A 455 15.13 -24.67 19.27
C THR A 455 16.56 -24.27 18.88
N THR A 456 16.76 -23.77 17.67
CA THR A 456 18.08 -23.29 17.20
C THR A 456 18.58 -22.12 18.04
N ASN A 457 17.71 -21.15 18.35
CA ASN A 457 18.09 -19.99 19.16
C ASN A 457 18.43 -20.38 20.61
N ALA A 458 17.70 -21.34 21.19
CA ALA A 458 17.98 -21.87 22.52
C ALA A 458 19.32 -22.60 22.57
N ASN A 459 19.66 -23.39 21.54
CA ASN A 459 20.94 -24.09 21.47
C ASN A 459 22.12 -23.11 21.29
N ASN A 460 21.96 -22.07 20.45
CA ASN A 460 23.00 -21.06 20.26
C ASN A 460 23.29 -20.25 21.53
N ARG A 461 22.26 -19.97 22.36
CA ARG A 461 22.44 -19.29 23.66
C ARG A 461 23.07 -20.16 24.75
N ARG A 462 23.09 -21.48 24.59
CA ARG A 462 23.77 -22.40 25.53
C ARG A 462 25.23 -22.64 25.15
N LEU A 463 25.63 -22.29 23.92
CA LEU A 463 26.98 -22.46 23.38
C LEU A 463 27.80 -21.16 23.37
N ALA A 464 27.17 -20.01 23.61
CA ALA A 464 27.79 -18.72 23.87
C ALA A 464 27.79 -18.45 25.37
#